data_AF-A0A650CH45-F1
#
_entry.id   AF-A0A650CH45-F1
#
_cell.length_a   1.000
_cell.length_b   1.000
_cell.length_c   1.000
_cell.angle_alpha   90.00
_cell.angle_beta   90.00
_cell.angle_gamma   90.00
#
_symmetry.space_group_name_H-M   'P 1'
#
loop_
_entity.id
_entity.type
_entity.pdbx_description
1 polymer ?
#
loop_
_entity_poly.entity_id
_entity_poly.type
_entity_poly.pdbx_seq_one_letter_code
_entity_poly.pdbx_strand_id
1 'polypeptide(L)' 'MTKKSILSEWRRRILEENLLIALILLELFLSIIFILIGYLKGNIYFRGVGVGLVIACVTNVIAYLFKRFSSKH' A
#
# COMPACT_ATOMS: atom_id res chain seq x y z
N MET A 1 -21.47 -22.29 -20.52
CA MET A 1 -20.86 -21.31 -21.45
C MET A 1 -20.31 -20.14 -20.62
N THR A 2 -19.00 -19.94 -20.65
CA THR A 2 -18.21 -19.09 -19.74
C THR A 2 -18.57 -17.59 -19.84
N LYS A 3 -19.16 -17.02 -18.78
CA LYS A 3 -19.17 -15.57 -18.51
C LYS A 3 -17.74 -15.11 -18.15
N LYS A 4 -16.83 -15.16 -19.14
CA LYS A 4 -15.45 -14.69 -18.97
C LYS A 4 -15.39 -13.22 -19.40
N SER A 5 -15.21 -12.37 -18.39
CA SER A 5 -14.30 -11.22 -18.44
C SER A 5 -14.53 -10.13 -19.49
N ILE A 6 -15.74 -9.55 -19.52
CA ILE A 6 -15.88 -8.09 -19.80
C ILE A 6 -15.84 -7.33 -18.45
N LEU A 7 -15.13 -7.86 -17.44
CA LEU A 7 -14.62 -7.01 -16.38
C LEU A 7 -13.53 -6.18 -17.04
N SER A 8 -13.97 -5.07 -17.59
CA SER A 8 -13.31 -4.37 -18.67
C SER A 8 -11.88 -4.01 -18.29
N GLU A 9 -10.98 -4.20 -19.25
CA GLU A 9 -9.55 -3.90 -19.08
C GLU A 9 -9.31 -2.47 -18.59
N TRP A 10 -10.22 -1.53 -18.89
CA TRP A 10 -10.16 -0.17 -18.35
C TRP A 10 -10.41 -0.12 -16.83
N ARG A 11 -11.38 -0.89 -16.30
CA ARG A 11 -11.62 -0.97 -14.84
C ARG A 11 -10.43 -1.62 -14.16
N ARG A 12 -9.87 -2.66 -14.78
CA ARG A 12 -8.69 -3.34 -14.25
C ARG A 12 -7.45 -2.44 -14.26
N ARG A 13 -7.26 -1.62 -15.31
CA ARG A 13 -6.18 -0.61 -15.36
C ARG A 13 -6.32 0.47 -14.29
N ILE A 14 -7.52 1.05 -14.16
CA ILE A 14 -7.82 2.03 -13.10
C ILE A 14 -7.63 1.41 -11.71
N LEU A 15 -8.05 0.15 -11.54
CA LEU A 15 -7.84 -0.57 -10.30
C LEU A 15 -6.36 -0.82 -10.07
N GLU A 16 -5.58 -1.35 -11.00
CA GLU A 16 -4.14 -1.60 -10.81
C GLU A 16 -3.31 -0.32 -10.61
N GLU A 17 -3.67 0.80 -11.25
CA GLU A 17 -2.99 2.08 -11.05
C GLU A 17 -3.35 2.72 -9.71
N ASN A 18 -4.63 2.74 -9.35
CA ASN A 18 -5.08 3.40 -8.12
C ASN A 18 -4.96 2.51 -6.89
N LEU A 19 -4.96 1.18 -7.03
CA LEU A 19 -4.87 0.25 -5.91
C LEU A 19 -3.50 0.30 -5.24
N LEU A 20 -2.41 0.44 -6.02
CA LEU A 20 -1.08 0.65 -5.44
C LEU A 20 -1.04 1.95 -4.62
N ILE A 21 -1.54 3.04 -5.20
CA ILE A 21 -1.60 4.35 -4.52
C ILE A 21 -2.50 4.28 -3.27
N ALA A 22 -3.65 3.62 -3.36
CA ALA A 22 -4.58 3.45 -2.26
C ALA A 22 -3.99 2.58 -1.14
N LEU A 23 -3.26 1.50 -1.47
CA LEU A 23 -2.54 0.70 -0.47
C LEU A 23 -1.47 1.53 0.24
N ILE A 24 -0.67 2.30 -0.52
CA ILE A 24 0.36 3.18 0.06
C ILE A 24 -0.27 4.18 1.03
N LEU A 25 -1.38 4.83 0.63
CA LEU A 25 -2.12 5.77 1.47
C LEU A 25 -2.72 5.09 2.71
N LEU A 26 -3.28 3.89 2.56
CA LEU A 26 -3.85 3.11 3.66
C LEU A 26 -2.77 2.72 4.67
N GLU A 27 -1.61 2.23 4.20
CA GLU A 27 -0.47 1.90 5.04
C GLU A 27 0.07 3.14 5.76
N LEU A 28 0.22 4.28 5.07
CA LEU A 28 0.60 5.53 5.73
C LEU A 28 -0.38 5.92 6.84
N PHE A 29 -1.68 5.81 6.56
CA PHE A 29 -2.73 6.15 7.52
C PHE A 29 -2.71 5.22 8.74
N LEU A 30 -2.62 3.90 8.53
CA LEU A 30 -2.47 2.94 9.61
C LEU A 30 -1.19 3.18 10.41
N SER A 31 -0.07 3.50 9.74
CA SER A 31 1.21 3.75 10.38
C SER A 31 1.11 4.92 11.37
N ILE A 32 0.49 6.02 10.93
CA ILE A 32 0.25 7.20 11.77
C ILE A 32 -0.61 6.84 12.98
N ILE A 33 -1.72 6.11 12.77
CA ILE A 33 -2.61 5.69 13.86
C ILE A 33 -1.86 4.81 14.87
N PHE A 34 -1.10 3.81 14.40
CA PHE A 34 -0.36 2.90 15.27
C PHE A 34 0.75 3.61 16.04
N ILE A 35 1.45 4.56 15.42
CA ILE A 35 2.44 5.42 16.08
C ILE A 35 1.77 6.29 17.16
N LEU A 36 0.63 6.91 16.83
CA LEU A 36 -0.11 7.77 17.75
C LEU A 36 -0.61 7.00 18.98
N ILE A 37 -1.20 5.81 18.75
CA ILE A 37 -1.63 4.90 19.82
C ILE A 37 -0.41 4.41 20.63
N GLY A 38 0.69 4.08 19.98
CA GLY A 38 1.92 3.65 20.63
C GLY A 38 2.51 4.71 21.54
N TYR A 39 2.45 5.99 21.14
CA TYR A 39 2.91 7.11 21.95
C TYR A 39 2.01 7.35 23.17
N LEU A 40 0.69 7.26 22.99
CA LEU A 40 -0.28 7.45 24.08
C LEU A 40 -0.26 6.32 25.11
N LYS A 41 -0.02 5.08 24.67
CA LYS A 41 -0.14 3.88 25.52
C LYS A 41 1.19 3.41 26.11
N GLY A 42 2.33 3.97 25.68
CA GLY A 42 3.67 3.58 26.14
C GLY A 42 4.02 2.11 25.86
N ASN A 43 3.29 1.45 24.95
CA ASN A 43 3.34 0.00 24.80
C ASN A 43 4.24 -0.41 23.61
N ILE A 44 5.24 -1.23 23.90
CA ILE A 44 6.31 -1.65 22.98
C ILE A 44 5.74 -2.40 21.77
N TYR A 45 4.63 -3.11 21.95
CA TYR A 45 3.93 -3.82 20.87
C TYR A 45 3.47 -2.89 19.74
N PHE A 46 2.90 -1.74 20.08
CA PHE A 46 2.42 -0.78 19.07
C PHE A 46 3.58 -0.10 18.33
N ARG A 47 4.74 0.07 18.99
CA ARG A 47 5.99 0.47 18.34
C ARG A 47 6.44 -0.54 17.29
N GLY A 48 6.40 -1.83 17.59
CA GLY A 48 6.74 -2.89 16.65
C GLY A 48 5.83 -2.88 15.41
N VAL A 49 4.52 -2.71 15.61
CA VAL A 49 3.56 -2.61 14.50
C VAL A 49 3.80 -1.35 13.65
N GLY A 50 4.10 -0.21 14.28
CA GLY A 50 4.46 1.02 13.57
C GLY A 50 5.70 0.87 12.70
N VAL A 51 6.76 0.22 13.18
CA VAL A 51 7.97 -0.04 12.38
C VAL A 51 7.68 -0.99 11.21
N GLY A 52 6.87 -2.04 11.42
CA GLY A 52 6.45 -2.94 10.35
C GLY A 52 5.69 -2.24 9.23
N LEU A 53 4.82 -1.29 9.58
CA LEU A 53 4.09 -0.46 8.62
C LEU A 53 4.99 0.51 7.85
N VAL A 54 6.01 1.08 8.48
CA VAL A 54 7.02 1.90 7.78
C VAL A 54 7.78 1.06 6.76
N ILE A 55 8.20 -0.16 7.11
CA ILE A 55 8.93 -1.05 6.18
C ILE A 55 8.04 -1.46 5.00
N ALA A 56 6.78 -1.78 5.26
CA ALA A 56 5.81 -2.11 4.22
C ALA A 56 5.61 -0.90 3.26
N CYS A 57 5.47 0.31 3.80
CA CYS A 57 5.36 1.53 3.01
C CYS A 57 6.59 1.74 2.12
N VAL A 58 7.80 1.59 2.65
CA VAL A 58 9.05 1.72 1.89
C VAL A 58 9.12 0.68 0.77
N THR A 59 8.73 -0.56 1.05
CA THR A 59 8.70 -1.65 0.07
C THR A 59 7.74 -1.33 -1.08
N ASN A 60 6.57 -0.77 -0.75
CA ASN A 60 5.55 -0.40 -1.73
C ASN A 60 5.99 0.79 -2.59
N VAL A 61 6.68 1.78 -2.00
CA VAL A 61 7.32 2.88 -2.75
C VAL A 61 8.39 2.38 -3.71
N ILE A 62 9.25 1.45 -3.27
CA ILE A 62 10.29 0.84 -4.13
C ILE A 62 9.63 0.08 -5.28
N ALA A 63 8.57 -0.70 -5.02
CA ALA A 63 7.83 -1.42 -6.05
C ALA A 63 7.22 -0.47 -7.08
N TYR A 64 6.65 0.67 -6.63
CA TYR A 64 6.14 1.70 -7.51
C TYR A 64 7.24 2.34 -8.39
N LEU A 65 8.39 2.65 -7.79
CA LEU A 65 9.54 3.20 -8.52
C LEU A 65 10.06 2.22 -9.57
N PHE A 66 10.19 0.94 -9.24
CA PHE A 66 10.60 -0.11 -10.19
C PHE A 66 9.58 -0.28 -11.33
N LYS A 67 8.28 -0.31 -11.03
CA LYS A 67 7.22 -0.37 -12.04
C LYS A 67 7.31 0.84 -13.00
N ARG A 68 7.57 2.04 -12.47
CA ARG A 68 7.72 3.26 -13.28
C ARG A 68 9.01 3.27 -14.11
N PHE A 69 10.10 2.72 -13.60
CA PHE A 69 11.36 2.59 -14.34
C PHE A 69 11.25 1.55 -15.46
N SER A 70 10.60 0.41 -15.19
CA SER A 70 10.40 -0.66 -16.18
C SER A 70 9.41 -0.28 -17.29
N SER A 71 8.47 0.64 -17.04
CA SER A 71 7.53 1.15 -18.05
C SER A 71 8.17 2.14 -19.04
N LYS A 72 9.41 2.59 -18.77
CA LYS A 72 10.13 3.56 -19.60
C LYS A 72 11.11 2.93 -20.60
N HIS A 73 11.18 1.60 -20.67
CA HIS A 73 12.15 0.87 -21.47
C HIS A 73 11.50 -0.02 -22.53
#